data_AF-Q8SSM5-F1
#
_entry.id   AF-Q8SSM5-F1
#
_cell.length_a   1.000
_cell.length_b   1.000
_cell.length_c   1.000
_cell.angle_alpha   90.00
_cell.angle_beta   90.00
_cell.angle_gamma   90.00
#
_symmetry.space_group_name_H-M   'P 1'
#
loop_
_entity.id
_entity.type
_entity.pdbx_description
1 polymer ?
#
loop_
_entity_poly.entity_id
_entity_poly.type
_entity_poly.pdbx_seq_one_letter_code
_entity_poly.pdbx_strand_id
1 'polypeptide(L)'
;MPNWIIKFEKPVGELARIHSEYFKGRNVLNLYTREEFKNWGKGVDLYLLLDLDMYRTKPIPPHVLEHVMKAKMYEYHPDLTKGCREAFLLVKVARDVLGDRKLRLFYDSNFFDESIPEDRIYQPDEFFDVFEECFRRNSKFSIKQPVPLLSPSDDLKKVEEFYEFWSNFRSWRTFEPVEELYGMEEHDRSQYSAKNREKLASLKNQDALRIKRLVQIAKKRDPRIGKSIEEQIKEMMKISSWTPLETSTLKRLLALFGKAKKNKWEIITEKLVGITKVKRSTKEVMEKGLEMEKK
;
A
#
# COMPACT_ATOMS: atom_id res chain seq x y z
N MET A 1 -11.82 46.72 -4.96
CA MET A 1 -11.74 45.24 -4.97
C MET A 1 -12.58 44.72 -3.82
N PRO A 2 -13.55 43.81 -4.04
CA PRO A 2 -14.38 43.29 -2.96
C PRO A 2 -13.52 42.50 -1.96
N ASN A 3 -13.62 42.85 -0.70
CA ASN A 3 -12.87 42.24 0.40
C ASN A 3 -13.55 40.90 0.74
N TRP A 4 -13.13 39.81 0.08
CA TRP A 4 -13.69 38.46 0.25
C TRP A 4 -13.24 37.77 1.54
N ILE A 5 -12.85 38.52 2.57
CA ILE A 5 -12.52 37.96 3.88
C ILE A 5 -13.82 37.50 4.52
N ILE A 6 -14.17 36.23 4.26
CA ILE A 6 -15.25 35.52 4.95
C ILE A 6 -14.80 35.39 6.39
N LYS A 7 -15.45 36.11 7.31
CA LYS A 7 -15.24 35.92 8.74
C LYS A 7 -15.68 34.50 9.08
N PHE A 8 -14.83 33.75 9.77
CA PHE A 8 -15.18 32.44 10.28
C PHE A 8 -16.31 32.59 11.29
N GLU A 9 -17.50 32.10 10.94
CA GLU A 9 -18.63 31.95 11.87
C GLU A 9 -18.62 30.56 12.46
N LYS A 10 -18.81 30.46 13.77
CA LYS A 10 -18.83 29.16 14.45
C LYS A 10 -20.04 28.36 13.94
N PRO A 11 -19.84 27.13 13.45
CA PRO A 11 -20.95 26.30 12.97
C PRO A 11 -21.99 26.09 14.07
N VAL A 12 -23.27 26.07 13.69
CA VAL A 12 -24.41 25.81 14.58
C VAL A 12 -25.24 24.63 14.07
N GLY A 13 -26.01 24.02 14.98
CA GLY A 13 -26.89 22.90 14.66
C GLY A 13 -26.14 21.70 14.08
N GLU A 14 -26.65 21.17 12.98
CA GLU A 14 -26.11 19.96 12.33
C GLU A 14 -24.67 20.14 11.85
N LEU A 15 -24.32 21.33 11.35
CA LEU A 15 -22.94 21.61 10.93
C LEU A 15 -21.97 21.60 12.11
N ALA A 16 -22.40 22.03 13.30
CA ALA A 16 -21.61 21.93 14.52
C ALA A 16 -21.37 20.48 14.93
N ARG A 17 -22.39 19.62 14.78
CA ARG A 17 -22.29 18.17 15.03
C ARG A 17 -21.28 17.54 14.06
N ILE A 18 -21.42 17.80 12.76
CA ILE A 18 -20.51 17.29 11.72
C ILE A 18 -19.07 17.74 11.98
N HIS A 19 -18.86 19.03 12.28
CA HIS A 19 -17.53 19.53 12.63
C HIS A 19 -16.97 18.84 13.88
N SER A 20 -17.78 18.68 14.93
CA SER A 20 -17.33 18.01 16.14
C SER A 20 -16.95 16.55 15.87
N GLU A 21 -17.71 15.84 15.05
CA GLU A 21 -17.41 14.45 14.68
C GLU A 21 -16.15 14.36 13.84
N TYR A 22 -15.99 15.26 12.87
CA TYR A 22 -14.77 15.40 12.08
C TYR A 22 -13.53 15.61 12.95
N PHE A 23 -13.57 16.57 13.89
CA PHE A 23 -12.45 16.83 14.80
C PHE A 23 -12.19 15.65 15.76
N LYS A 24 -13.24 14.97 16.24
CA LYS A 24 -13.08 13.77 17.07
C LYS A 24 -12.41 12.62 16.31
N GLY A 25 -12.82 12.39 15.06
CA GLY A 25 -12.26 11.36 14.19
C GLY A 25 -10.81 11.65 13.76
N ARG A 26 -10.41 12.92 13.77
CA ARG A 26 -9.03 13.34 13.47
C ARG A 26 -8.13 13.47 14.68
N ASN A 27 -8.66 13.29 15.89
CA ASN A 27 -7.84 13.33 17.08
C ASN A 27 -6.92 12.11 17.10
N VAL A 28 -5.63 12.35 16.84
CA VAL A 28 -4.59 11.33 16.78
C VAL A 28 -4.49 10.49 18.06
N LEU A 29 -4.87 11.02 19.23
CA LEU A 29 -4.85 10.27 20.49
C LEU A 29 -5.91 9.16 20.52
N ASN A 30 -6.91 9.22 19.64
CA ASN A 30 -7.89 8.15 19.45
C ASN A 30 -7.48 7.17 18.35
N LEU A 31 -6.54 7.57 17.48
CA LEU A 31 -6.12 6.79 16.31
C LEU A 31 -4.88 5.96 16.57
N TYR A 32 -3.99 6.45 17.43
CA TYR A 32 -2.71 5.82 17.73
C TYR A 32 -2.55 5.56 19.22
N THR A 33 -1.91 4.44 19.52
CA THR A 33 -1.48 4.05 20.85
C THR A 33 -0.20 4.79 21.25
N ARG A 34 0.11 4.79 22.55
CA ARG A 34 1.38 5.36 23.07
C ARG A 34 2.61 4.67 22.49
N GLU A 35 2.52 3.37 22.18
CA GLU A 35 3.63 2.63 21.61
C GLU A 35 3.84 2.97 20.13
N GLU A 36 2.77 3.22 19.38
CA GLU A 36 2.87 3.72 18.00
C GLU A 36 3.45 5.14 17.96
N PHE A 37 3.12 6.01 18.92
CA PHE A 37 3.76 7.32 19.02
C PHE A 37 5.26 7.24 19.30
N LYS A 38 5.73 6.19 19.98
CA LYS A 38 7.17 5.96 20.18
C LYS A 38 7.83 5.43 18.91
N ASN A 39 7.18 4.52 18.21
CA ASN A 39 7.66 3.88 16.97
C ASN A 39 7.05 4.56 15.73
N TRP A 40 7.19 5.88 15.65
CA TRP A 40 6.39 6.72 14.76
C TRP A 40 6.78 6.59 13.27
N GLY A 41 8.01 6.15 12.98
CA GLY A 41 8.62 6.21 11.64
C GLY A 41 7.83 5.52 10.52
N LYS A 42 6.96 4.56 10.87
CA LYS A 42 6.07 3.86 9.93
C LYS A 42 4.60 3.86 10.35
N GLY A 43 4.31 4.08 11.63
CA GLY A 43 2.96 3.91 12.18
C GLY A 43 2.14 5.20 12.25
N VAL A 44 2.78 6.36 12.35
CA VAL A 44 2.08 7.61 12.69
C VAL A 44 2.14 8.61 11.54
N ASP A 45 0.98 9.19 11.23
CA ASP A 45 0.87 10.26 10.25
C ASP A 45 1.25 11.61 10.87
N LEU A 46 2.46 12.10 10.55
CA LEU A 46 2.99 13.36 11.06
C LEU A 46 2.28 14.58 10.46
N TYR A 47 1.73 14.46 9.25
CA TYR A 47 0.91 15.55 8.68
C TYR A 47 -0.40 15.66 9.45
N LEU A 48 -1.04 14.53 9.75
CA LEU A 48 -2.26 14.52 10.56
C LEU A 48 -1.99 15.03 11.98
N LEU A 49 -0.88 14.61 12.60
CA LEU A 49 -0.47 15.06 13.93
C LEU A 49 -0.38 16.60 14.05
N LEU A 50 0.10 17.26 12.99
CA LEU A 50 0.27 18.70 12.91
C LEU A 50 -0.86 19.44 12.17
N ASP A 51 -1.92 18.74 11.74
CA ASP A 51 -2.98 19.28 10.88
C ASP A 51 -2.46 19.94 9.57
N LEU A 52 -1.49 19.29 8.91
CA LEU A 52 -0.83 19.74 7.68
C LEU A 52 -1.17 18.88 6.46
N ASP A 53 -2.30 18.17 6.43
CA ASP A 53 -2.69 17.28 5.32
C ASP A 53 -2.65 17.96 3.94
N MET A 54 -3.05 19.22 3.87
CA MET A 54 -3.06 20.00 2.64
C MET A 54 -1.65 20.26 2.07
N TYR A 55 -0.62 20.11 2.90
CA TYR A 55 0.75 20.35 2.52
C TYR A 55 1.50 19.10 2.09
N ARG A 56 0.90 17.90 2.06
CA ARG A 56 1.60 16.67 1.62
C ARG A 56 2.33 16.81 0.29
N THR A 57 1.73 17.53 -0.66
CA THR A 57 2.29 17.78 -2.00
C THR A 57 2.83 19.20 -2.19
N LYS A 58 2.77 20.05 -1.15
CA LYS A 58 3.10 21.48 -1.23
C LYS A 58 4.23 21.83 -0.26
N PRO A 59 5.00 22.89 -0.52
CA PRO A 59 5.93 23.42 0.47
C PRO A 59 5.15 23.92 1.70
N ILE A 60 5.64 23.58 2.90
CA ILE A 60 5.05 24.06 4.16
C ILE A 60 5.71 25.42 4.49
N PRO A 61 4.95 26.51 4.64
CA PRO A 61 5.52 27.78 5.06
C PRO A 61 6.06 27.70 6.50
N PRO A 62 7.26 28.25 6.79
CA PRO A 62 7.84 28.15 8.13
C PRO A 62 6.94 28.70 9.25
N HIS A 63 6.25 29.82 9.01
CA HIS A 63 5.35 30.41 10.02
C HIS A 63 4.13 29.53 10.31
N VAL A 64 3.61 28.80 9.31
CA VAL A 64 2.52 27.83 9.50
C VAL A 64 3.01 26.68 10.36
N LEU A 65 4.19 26.13 10.03
CA LEU A 65 4.79 25.03 10.77
C LEU A 65 5.03 25.38 12.25
N GLU A 66 5.56 26.57 12.53
CA GLU A 66 5.76 27.07 13.90
C GLU A 66 4.44 27.29 14.64
N HIS A 67 3.42 27.81 13.96
CA HIS A 67 2.11 28.03 14.55
C HIS A 67 1.45 26.71 14.95
N VAL A 68 1.40 25.72 14.04
CA VAL A 68 0.77 24.43 14.33
C VAL A 68 1.54 23.64 15.37
N MET A 69 2.88 23.71 15.38
CA MET A 69 3.70 23.08 16.43
C MET A 69 3.29 23.60 17.81
N LYS A 70 3.20 24.92 18.00
CA LYS A 70 2.82 25.52 19.29
C LYS A 70 1.39 25.13 19.69
N ALA A 71 0.45 25.17 18.75
CA ALA A 71 -0.93 24.76 19.00
C ALA A 71 -1.03 23.30 19.45
N LYS A 72 -0.35 22.38 18.76
CA LYS A 72 -0.34 20.94 19.07
C LYS A 72 0.41 20.59 20.34
N MET A 73 1.50 21.30 20.65
CA MET A 73 2.19 21.15 21.94
C MET A 73 1.28 21.53 23.11
N TYR A 74 0.47 22.58 22.97
CA TYR A 74 -0.52 22.92 23.98
C TYR A 74 -1.60 21.84 24.09
N GLU A 75 -2.14 21.37 22.97
CA GLU A 75 -3.19 20.35 22.92
C GLU A 75 -2.78 19.01 23.57
N TYR A 76 -1.55 18.55 23.32
CA TYR A 76 -1.06 17.26 23.83
C TYR A 76 -0.27 17.34 25.14
N HIS A 77 -0.20 18.53 25.76
CA HIS A 77 0.62 18.75 26.95
C HIS A 77 0.32 17.73 28.06
N PRO A 78 1.33 17.08 28.68
CA PRO A 78 1.11 15.98 29.62
C PRO A 78 0.33 16.37 30.88
N ASP A 79 0.34 17.66 31.26
CA ASP A 79 -0.41 18.15 32.43
C ASP A 79 -1.91 18.30 32.16
N LEU A 80 -2.35 18.25 30.90
CA LEU A 80 -3.77 18.24 30.57
C LEU A 80 -4.36 16.86 30.87
N THR A 81 -5.61 16.82 31.33
CA THR A 81 -6.33 15.57 31.64
C THR A 81 -6.37 14.59 30.45
N LYS A 82 -6.40 15.11 29.22
CA LYS A 82 -6.38 14.35 27.97
C LYS A 82 -5.02 14.38 27.26
N GLY A 83 -3.98 14.88 27.93
CA GLY A 83 -2.63 14.98 27.40
C GLY A 83 -1.99 13.63 27.14
N CYS A 84 -0.99 13.61 26.27
CA CYS A 84 -0.18 12.43 25.98
C CYS A 84 1.26 12.86 25.79
N ARG A 85 2.13 12.44 26.72
CA ARG A 85 3.56 12.81 26.71
C ARG A 85 4.25 12.36 25.42
N GLU A 86 3.93 11.18 24.92
CA GLU A 86 4.51 10.62 23.69
C GLU A 86 4.13 11.47 22.47
N ALA A 87 2.84 11.80 22.31
CA ALA A 87 2.38 12.68 21.24
C ALA A 87 2.98 14.10 21.36
N PHE A 88 3.07 14.64 22.58
CA PHE A 88 3.71 15.94 22.84
C PHE A 88 5.17 15.99 22.39
N LEU A 89 5.95 14.94 22.68
CA LEU A 89 7.34 14.84 22.23
C LEU A 89 7.40 14.68 20.69
N LEU A 90 6.51 13.88 20.13
CA LEU A 90 6.44 13.63 18.69
C LEU A 90 6.11 14.90 17.90
N VAL A 91 5.37 15.87 18.45
CA VAL A 91 5.12 17.16 17.78
C VAL A 91 6.41 17.89 17.41
N LYS A 92 7.43 17.88 18.29
CA LYS A 92 8.73 18.51 18.00
C LYS A 92 9.46 17.78 16.88
N VAL A 93 9.48 16.45 16.96
CA VAL A 93 10.07 15.59 15.93
C VAL A 93 9.38 15.80 14.58
N ALA A 94 8.05 15.83 14.57
CA ALA A 94 7.25 16.06 13.38
C ALA A 94 7.55 17.41 12.73
N ARG A 95 7.68 18.46 13.54
CA ARG A 95 8.05 19.79 13.06
C ARG A 95 9.42 19.77 12.39
N ASP A 96 10.41 19.14 13.00
CA ASP A 96 11.76 19.09 12.45
C ASP A 96 11.83 18.22 11.18
N VAL A 97 11.17 17.06 11.19
CA VAL A 97 11.13 16.13 10.05
C VAL A 97 10.40 16.76 8.86
N LEU A 98 9.24 17.39 9.05
CA LEU A 98 8.49 18.01 7.96
C LEU A 98 9.07 19.37 7.53
N GLY A 99 9.85 20.02 8.40
CA GLY A 99 10.55 21.27 8.11
C GLY A 99 11.83 21.08 7.31
N ASP A 100 12.55 19.97 7.49
CA ASP A 100 13.74 19.63 6.72
C ASP A 100 13.37 18.89 5.43
N ARG A 101 13.86 19.38 4.28
CA ARG A 101 13.53 18.81 2.97
C ARG A 101 13.94 17.33 2.85
N LYS A 102 15.10 16.96 3.38
CA LYS A 102 15.66 15.61 3.24
C LYS A 102 14.97 14.63 4.19
N LEU A 103 14.74 15.02 5.45
CA LEU A 103 14.00 14.20 6.41
C LEU A 103 12.55 14.01 5.97
N ARG A 104 11.91 15.05 5.43
CA ARG A 104 10.56 14.96 4.87
C ARG A 104 10.49 13.96 3.71
N LEU A 105 11.48 13.98 2.81
CA LEU A 105 11.58 12.99 1.72
C LEU A 105 11.72 11.56 2.25
N PHE A 106 12.53 11.35 3.28
CA PHE A 106 12.65 10.05 3.94
C PHE A 106 11.32 9.63 4.56
N TYR A 107 10.67 10.53 5.30
CA TYR A 107 9.37 10.27 5.89
C TYR A 107 8.31 9.93 4.84
N ASP A 108 8.14 10.76 3.81
CA ASP A 108 7.15 10.55 2.73
C ASP A 108 7.38 9.25 1.94
N SER A 109 8.62 8.76 1.94
CA SER A 109 8.99 7.49 1.33
C SER A 109 8.72 6.29 2.24
N ASN A 110 8.89 6.42 3.56
CA ASN A 110 8.63 5.36 4.54
C ASN A 110 7.14 5.25 4.90
N PHE A 111 6.46 6.39 5.10
CA PHE A 111 5.03 6.49 5.37
C PHE A 111 4.26 6.52 4.05
N PHE A 112 4.10 5.34 3.46
CA PHE A 112 3.44 5.17 2.18
C PHE A 112 2.68 3.86 2.15
N ASP A 113 1.42 3.90 1.71
CA ASP A 113 0.68 2.68 1.36
C ASP A 113 1.36 2.03 0.15
N GLU A 114 1.88 0.82 0.31
CA GLU A 114 2.54 0.05 -0.74
C GLU A 114 1.62 -0.95 -1.44
N SER A 115 0.37 -1.08 -0.97
CA SER A 115 -0.59 -2.03 -1.52
C SER A 115 -0.73 -1.85 -3.03
N ILE A 116 -0.83 -2.98 -3.73
CA ILE A 116 -1.14 -3.04 -5.15
C ILE A 116 -2.40 -3.90 -5.34
N PRO A 117 -3.21 -3.65 -6.37
CA PRO A 117 -4.41 -4.44 -6.62
C PRO A 117 -4.07 -5.93 -6.81
N GLU A 118 -4.97 -6.79 -6.35
CA GLU A 118 -4.83 -8.23 -6.51
C GLU A 118 -4.99 -8.66 -7.98
N ASP A 119 -4.41 -9.79 -8.35
CA ASP A 119 -4.57 -10.36 -9.69
C ASP A 119 -5.90 -11.13 -9.80
N ARG A 120 -7.02 -10.39 -9.82
CA ARG A 120 -8.38 -10.92 -10.04
C ARG A 120 -9.03 -10.32 -11.29
N ILE A 121 -10.21 -10.83 -11.63
CA ILE A 121 -11.04 -10.24 -12.69
C ILE A 121 -11.67 -8.97 -12.11
N TYR A 122 -11.62 -7.90 -12.91
CA TYR A 122 -12.23 -6.61 -12.61
C TYR A 122 -13.28 -6.30 -13.66
N GLN A 123 -14.37 -5.64 -13.26
CA GLN A 123 -15.24 -4.98 -14.22
C GLN A 123 -14.55 -3.72 -14.77
N PRO A 124 -14.92 -3.22 -15.97
CA PRO A 124 -14.25 -2.07 -16.56
C PRO A 124 -14.18 -0.84 -15.65
N ASP A 125 -15.30 -0.44 -15.04
CA ASP A 125 -15.35 0.72 -14.14
C ASP A 125 -14.48 0.51 -12.89
N GLU A 126 -14.61 -0.69 -12.28
CA GLU A 126 -13.82 -1.10 -11.11
C GLU A 126 -12.32 -1.11 -11.41
N PHE A 127 -11.92 -1.52 -12.62
CA PHE A 127 -10.53 -1.50 -13.05
C PHE A 127 -9.98 -0.06 -13.03
N PHE A 128 -10.69 0.88 -13.65
CA PHE A 128 -10.20 2.26 -13.70
C PHE A 128 -10.14 2.87 -12.30
N ASP A 129 -11.17 2.71 -11.46
CA ASP A 129 -11.18 3.24 -10.10
C ASP A 129 -10.00 2.71 -9.26
N VAL A 130 -9.78 1.40 -9.27
CA VAL A 130 -8.78 0.74 -8.41
C VAL A 130 -7.35 1.02 -8.92
N PHE A 131 -7.12 0.90 -10.22
CA PHE A 131 -5.78 1.07 -10.78
C PHE A 131 -5.39 2.52 -10.94
N GLU A 132 -6.31 3.42 -11.30
CA GLU A 132 -6.02 4.86 -11.39
C GLU A 132 -5.55 5.39 -10.04
N GLU A 133 -6.25 5.09 -8.96
CA GLU A 133 -5.85 5.53 -7.62
C GLU A 133 -4.48 4.97 -7.24
N CYS A 134 -4.21 3.70 -7.53
CA CYS A 134 -2.92 3.09 -7.25
C CYS A 134 -1.78 3.76 -8.06
N PHE A 135 -1.97 3.99 -9.37
CA PHE A 135 -0.97 4.66 -10.20
C PHE A 135 -0.79 6.13 -9.80
N ARG A 136 -1.87 6.84 -9.48
CA ARG A 136 -1.85 8.22 -8.99
C ARG A 136 -1.10 8.33 -7.66
N ARG A 137 -1.31 7.39 -6.73
CA ARG A 137 -0.56 7.32 -5.47
C ARG A 137 0.94 7.12 -5.70
N ASN A 138 1.33 6.25 -6.65
CA ASN A 138 2.73 5.99 -6.96
C ASN A 138 3.38 7.10 -7.82
N SER A 139 2.61 7.87 -8.58
CA SER A 139 3.11 8.90 -9.50
C SER A 139 3.90 10.00 -8.79
N LYS A 140 3.61 10.24 -7.50
CA LYS A 140 4.34 11.20 -6.66
C LYS A 140 5.84 10.93 -6.62
N PHE A 141 6.24 9.66 -6.75
CA PHE A 141 7.63 9.23 -6.73
C PHE A 141 8.33 9.33 -8.09
N SER A 142 7.64 9.76 -9.14
CA SER A 142 8.24 9.83 -10.48
C SER A 142 9.26 10.95 -10.59
N ILE A 143 10.44 10.61 -11.14
CA ILE A 143 11.45 11.59 -11.55
C ILE A 143 11.01 12.32 -12.83
N LYS A 144 10.32 11.62 -13.74
CA LYS A 144 9.88 12.16 -15.03
C LYS A 144 8.46 12.73 -14.90
N GLN A 145 8.28 13.96 -15.36
CA GLN A 145 7.00 14.66 -15.37
C GLN A 145 6.72 15.22 -16.77
N PRO A 146 5.45 15.30 -17.22
CA PRO A 146 4.24 14.86 -16.51
C PRO A 146 4.09 13.32 -16.49
N VAL A 147 3.44 12.79 -15.46
CA VAL A 147 3.07 11.37 -15.39
C VAL A 147 1.76 11.15 -16.17
N PRO A 148 1.70 10.23 -17.16
CA PRO A 148 0.47 9.93 -17.86
C PRO A 148 -0.57 9.32 -16.91
N LEU A 149 -1.82 9.76 -17.05
CA LEU A 149 -2.95 9.27 -16.28
C LEU A 149 -3.55 8.02 -16.92
N LEU A 150 -4.08 7.12 -16.09
CA LEU A 150 -4.87 6.01 -16.57
C LEU A 150 -6.25 6.55 -16.96
N SER A 151 -6.56 6.61 -18.25
CA SER A 151 -7.84 7.12 -18.76
C SER A 151 -8.71 5.99 -19.28
N PRO A 152 -10.05 6.07 -19.18
CA PRO A 152 -10.98 5.16 -19.87
C PRO A 152 -11.02 5.28 -21.40
N SER A 153 -10.23 6.18 -21.99
CA SER A 153 -10.15 6.40 -23.44
C SER A 153 -9.74 5.13 -24.22
N ASP A 154 -10.41 4.90 -25.35
CA ASP A 154 -10.13 3.82 -26.31
C ASP A 154 -8.95 4.11 -27.26
N ASP A 155 -8.35 5.29 -27.15
CA ASP A 155 -7.14 5.66 -27.91
C ASP A 155 -5.94 4.78 -27.51
N LEU A 156 -5.72 3.72 -28.29
CA LEU A 156 -4.66 2.72 -28.09
C LEU A 156 -3.27 3.35 -27.98
N LYS A 157 -3.01 4.45 -28.69
CA LYS A 157 -1.71 5.14 -28.62
C LYS A 157 -1.45 5.68 -27.22
N LYS A 158 -2.45 6.29 -26.58
CA LYS A 158 -2.35 6.76 -25.19
C LYS A 158 -2.17 5.61 -24.20
N VAL A 159 -2.79 4.46 -24.48
CA VAL A 159 -2.63 3.24 -23.67
C VAL A 159 -1.19 2.74 -23.74
N GLU A 160 -0.62 2.67 -24.94
CA GLU A 160 0.78 2.28 -25.16
C GLU A 160 1.75 3.25 -24.47
N GLU A 161 1.57 4.57 -24.65
CA GLU A 161 2.39 5.60 -24.01
C GLU A 161 2.33 5.52 -22.48
N PHE A 162 1.14 5.33 -21.91
CA PHE A 162 0.96 5.13 -20.48
C PHE A 162 1.78 3.93 -19.98
N TYR A 163 1.64 2.79 -20.63
CA TYR A 163 2.31 1.57 -20.21
C TYR A 163 3.81 1.57 -20.50
N GLU A 164 4.28 2.26 -21.53
CA GLU A 164 5.70 2.48 -21.80
C GLU A 164 6.33 3.32 -20.69
N PHE A 165 5.65 4.41 -20.29
CA PHE A 165 6.09 5.24 -19.18
C PHE A 165 6.27 4.41 -17.90
N TRP A 166 5.25 3.64 -17.51
CA TRP A 166 5.28 2.85 -16.28
C TRP A 166 6.22 1.65 -16.34
N SER A 167 6.43 1.07 -17.52
CA SER A 167 7.45 0.02 -17.71
C SER A 167 8.87 0.57 -17.52
N ASN A 168 9.08 1.85 -17.84
CA ASN A 168 10.33 2.58 -17.67
C ASN A 168 10.32 3.51 -16.45
N PHE A 169 9.48 3.24 -15.46
CA PHE A 169 9.27 4.11 -14.30
C PHE A 169 10.57 4.32 -13.53
N ARG A 170 10.95 5.59 -13.32
CA ARG A 170 12.12 5.98 -12.54
C ARG A 170 11.66 6.71 -11.27
N SER A 171 11.94 6.08 -10.14
CA SER A 171 11.52 6.55 -8.83
C SER A 171 12.62 7.36 -8.14
N TRP A 172 12.27 8.50 -7.53
CA TRP A 172 13.15 9.19 -6.59
C TRP A 172 13.03 8.63 -5.16
N ARG A 173 12.07 7.72 -4.91
CA ARG A 173 11.77 7.15 -3.59
C ARG A 173 13.02 6.58 -2.94
N THR A 174 13.15 6.85 -1.65
CA THR A 174 14.28 6.40 -0.86
C THR A 174 13.82 5.56 0.34
N PHE A 175 14.72 4.83 1.00
CA PHE A 175 14.33 3.82 2.00
C PHE A 175 15.16 3.96 3.28
N GLU A 176 15.76 5.11 3.47
CA GLU A 176 16.46 5.49 4.68
C GLU A 176 15.46 5.60 5.84
N PRO A 177 15.69 4.93 6.97
CA PRO A 177 14.76 4.95 8.09
C PRO A 177 14.83 6.31 8.80
N VAL A 178 13.83 7.17 8.55
CA VAL A 178 13.80 8.54 9.06
C VAL A 178 13.89 8.62 10.58
N GLU A 179 13.34 7.63 11.30
CA GLU A 179 13.36 7.55 12.76
C GLU A 179 14.77 7.31 13.33
N GLU A 180 15.57 6.46 12.67
CA GLU A 180 16.97 6.22 13.07
C GLU A 180 17.88 7.39 12.69
N LEU A 181 17.58 8.07 11.57
CA LEU A 181 18.39 9.16 11.04
C LEU A 181 18.05 10.54 11.63
N TYR A 182 16.89 10.66 12.28
CA TYR A 182 16.49 11.87 12.96
C TYR A 182 17.46 12.15 14.13
N GLY A 183 17.93 13.39 14.23
CA GLY A 183 18.92 13.80 15.23
C GLY A 183 20.39 13.49 14.89
N MET A 184 20.66 12.72 13.83
CA MET A 184 22.03 12.56 13.32
C MET A 184 22.49 13.79 12.54
N GLU A 185 23.79 14.04 12.50
CA GLU A 185 24.34 15.04 11.59
C GLU A 185 24.37 14.53 10.14
N GLU A 186 24.53 15.44 9.19
CA GLU A 186 24.52 15.09 7.76
C GLU A 186 25.66 14.15 7.37
N HIS A 187 26.83 14.32 7.99
CA HIS A 187 27.97 13.42 7.82
C HIS A 187 27.62 12.00 8.27
N ASP A 188 27.04 11.86 9.46
CA ASP A 188 26.73 10.54 10.02
C ASP A 188 25.60 9.84 9.27
N ARG A 189 24.61 10.60 8.78
CA ARG A 189 23.59 10.07 7.84
C ARG A 189 24.23 9.54 6.56
N SER A 190 25.20 10.25 6.01
CA SER A 190 25.94 9.81 4.81
C SER A 190 26.70 8.50 5.08
N GLN A 191 27.39 8.42 6.23
CA GLN A 191 28.07 7.19 6.66
C GLN A 191 27.09 6.03 6.87
N TYR A 192 25.92 6.28 7.46
CA TYR A 192 24.87 5.28 7.59
C TYR A 192 24.43 4.76 6.22
N SER A 193 24.12 5.64 5.27
CA SER A 193 23.71 5.26 3.92
C SER A 193 24.81 4.49 3.18
N ALA A 194 26.08 4.85 3.39
CA ALA A 194 27.22 4.15 2.81
C ALA A 194 27.35 2.73 3.38
N LYS A 195 27.28 2.58 4.71
CA LYS A 195 27.36 1.29 5.40
C LYS A 195 26.19 0.36 5.06
N ASN A 196 25.00 0.92 4.88
CA ASN A 196 23.77 0.17 4.60
C ASN A 196 23.41 0.12 3.11
N ARG A 197 24.35 0.44 2.21
CA ARG A 197 24.10 0.56 0.76
C ARG A 197 23.40 -0.66 0.17
N GLU A 198 23.84 -1.86 0.54
CA GLU A 198 23.27 -3.11 0.02
C GLU A 198 21.83 -3.34 0.49
N LYS A 199 21.54 -3.09 1.77
CA LYS A 199 20.19 -3.15 2.34
C LYS A 199 19.26 -2.16 1.64
N LEU A 200 19.70 -0.91 1.47
CA LEU A 200 18.92 0.12 0.79
C LEU A 200 18.72 -0.20 -0.70
N ALA A 201 19.72 -0.75 -1.38
CA ALA A 201 19.60 -1.19 -2.76
C ALA A 201 18.61 -2.36 -2.91
N SER A 202 18.63 -3.30 -1.97
CA SER A 202 17.66 -4.41 -1.94
C SER A 202 16.23 -3.90 -1.79
N LEU A 203 15.97 -2.97 -0.86
CA LEU A 203 14.65 -2.35 -0.69
C LEU A 203 14.19 -1.59 -1.95
N LYS A 204 15.10 -0.82 -2.58
CA LYS A 204 14.82 -0.16 -3.86
C LYS A 204 14.47 -1.16 -4.97
N ASN A 205 15.17 -2.29 -5.02
CA ASN A 205 14.86 -3.34 -5.99
C ASN A 205 13.52 -4.02 -5.71
N GLN A 206 13.17 -4.26 -4.44
CA GLN A 206 11.85 -4.78 -4.06
C GLN A 206 10.72 -3.84 -4.49
N ASP A 207 10.87 -2.53 -4.31
CA ASP A 207 9.90 -1.55 -4.77
C ASP A 207 9.81 -1.48 -6.31
N ALA A 208 10.93 -1.59 -7.01
CA ALA A 208 10.94 -1.67 -8.48
C ALA A 208 10.19 -2.92 -8.98
N LEU A 209 10.39 -4.07 -8.32
CA LEU A 209 9.65 -5.30 -8.61
C LEU A 209 8.16 -5.17 -8.28
N ARG A 210 7.81 -4.45 -7.20
CA ARG A 210 6.42 -4.14 -6.83
C ARG A 210 5.72 -3.31 -7.91
N ILE A 211 6.35 -2.25 -8.40
CA ILE A 211 5.82 -1.44 -9.52
C ILE A 211 5.71 -2.27 -10.80
N LYS A 212 6.73 -3.09 -11.11
CA LYS A 212 6.67 -4.00 -12.27
C LYS A 212 5.48 -4.96 -12.16
N ARG A 213 5.22 -5.50 -10.97
CA ARG A 213 4.06 -6.37 -10.71
C ARG A 213 2.75 -5.62 -10.88
N LEU A 214 2.63 -4.38 -10.37
CA LEU A 214 1.46 -3.52 -10.60
C LEU A 214 1.18 -3.36 -12.09
N VAL A 215 2.21 -3.03 -12.88
CA VAL A 215 2.09 -2.85 -14.34
C VAL A 215 1.69 -4.14 -15.04
N GLN A 216 2.25 -5.28 -14.64
CA GLN A 216 1.90 -6.58 -15.21
C GLN A 216 0.44 -6.96 -14.94
N ILE A 217 -0.04 -6.77 -13.71
CA ILE A 217 -1.43 -7.04 -13.36
C ILE A 217 -2.35 -6.08 -14.13
N ALA A 218 -2.02 -4.79 -14.16
CA ALA A 218 -2.78 -3.80 -14.89
C ALA A 218 -2.91 -4.18 -16.37
N LYS A 219 -1.80 -4.44 -17.07
CA LYS A 219 -1.82 -4.85 -18.49
C LYS A 219 -2.65 -6.10 -18.75
N LYS A 220 -2.58 -7.07 -17.84
CA LYS A 220 -3.33 -8.32 -17.95
C LYS A 220 -4.85 -8.11 -17.80
N ARG A 221 -5.25 -7.17 -16.95
CA ARG A 221 -6.65 -6.95 -16.54
C ARG A 221 -7.31 -5.75 -17.22
N ASP A 222 -6.55 -4.91 -17.91
CA ASP A 222 -7.07 -3.74 -18.62
C ASP A 222 -8.08 -4.17 -19.70
N PRO A 223 -9.31 -3.63 -19.68
CA PRO A 223 -10.36 -4.02 -20.63
C PRO A 223 -10.05 -3.66 -22.09
N ARG A 224 -9.10 -2.75 -22.34
CA ARG A 224 -8.77 -2.25 -23.70
C ARG A 224 -7.74 -3.09 -24.43
N ILE A 225 -6.82 -3.73 -23.68
CA ILE A 225 -5.69 -4.50 -24.23
C ILE A 225 -5.63 -5.95 -23.71
N GLY A 226 -6.30 -6.23 -22.60
CA GLY A 226 -6.36 -7.54 -21.98
C GLY A 226 -7.32 -8.48 -22.70
N LYS A 227 -7.38 -9.71 -22.20
CA LYS A 227 -8.36 -10.69 -22.68
C LYS A 227 -9.76 -10.29 -22.23
N SER A 228 -10.78 -10.65 -23.00
CA SER A 228 -12.16 -10.45 -22.58
C SER A 228 -12.44 -11.13 -21.23
N ILE A 229 -13.41 -10.62 -20.47
CA ILE A 229 -13.78 -11.21 -19.17
C ILE A 229 -14.14 -12.68 -19.33
N GLU A 230 -14.83 -13.06 -20.40
CA GLU A 230 -15.17 -14.46 -20.70
C GLU A 230 -13.93 -15.34 -20.87
N GLU A 231 -12.92 -14.87 -21.60
CA GLU A 231 -11.66 -15.58 -21.77
C GLU A 231 -10.88 -15.68 -20.46
N GLN A 232 -10.86 -14.60 -19.65
CA GLN A 232 -10.26 -14.61 -18.32
C GLN A 232 -10.93 -15.66 -17.41
N ILE A 233 -12.27 -15.74 -17.43
CA ILE A 233 -13.04 -16.75 -16.70
C ILE A 233 -12.66 -18.15 -17.19
N LYS A 234 -12.65 -18.38 -18.51
CA LYS A 234 -12.27 -19.67 -19.10
C LYS A 234 -10.87 -20.09 -18.70
N GLU A 235 -9.90 -19.18 -18.67
CA GLU A 235 -8.53 -19.48 -18.25
C GLU A 235 -8.43 -19.79 -16.76
N MET A 236 -9.12 -19.03 -15.91
CA MET A 236 -9.18 -19.32 -14.48
C MET A 236 -9.89 -20.65 -14.21
N MET A 237 -10.95 -20.98 -14.95
CA MET A 237 -11.61 -22.28 -14.88
C MET A 237 -10.70 -23.43 -15.36
N LYS A 238 -9.88 -23.23 -16.39
CA LYS A 238 -8.89 -24.23 -16.82
C LYS A 238 -7.83 -24.49 -15.75
N ILE A 239 -7.36 -23.45 -15.06
CA ILE A 239 -6.43 -23.59 -13.93
C ILE A 239 -7.11 -24.30 -12.74
N SER A 240 -8.38 -23.99 -12.48
CA SER A 240 -9.17 -24.68 -11.46
C SER A 240 -9.45 -26.14 -11.82
N SER A 241 -9.63 -26.46 -13.11
CA SER A 241 -9.93 -27.82 -13.58
C SER A 241 -8.77 -28.78 -13.36
N TRP A 242 -9.11 -30.04 -13.07
CA TRP A 242 -8.13 -31.11 -12.86
C TRP A 242 -7.57 -31.57 -14.20
N THR A 243 -6.25 -31.50 -14.37
CA THR A 243 -5.57 -31.99 -15.58
C THR A 243 -5.64 -33.53 -15.67
N PRO A 244 -5.53 -34.12 -16.88
CA PRO A 244 -5.46 -35.57 -17.04
C PRO A 244 -4.32 -36.24 -16.26
N LEU A 245 -3.21 -35.51 -16.05
CA LEU A 245 -2.08 -35.99 -15.26
C LEU A 245 -2.40 -35.96 -13.75
N GLU A 246 -3.05 -34.91 -13.25
CA GLU A 246 -3.51 -34.86 -11.85
C GLU A 246 -4.54 -35.95 -11.56
N THR A 247 -5.51 -36.18 -12.43
CA THR A 247 -6.55 -37.21 -12.23
C THR A 247 -5.97 -38.62 -12.27
N SER A 248 -5.10 -38.93 -13.24
CA SER A 248 -4.44 -40.24 -13.31
C SER A 248 -3.49 -40.51 -12.14
N THR A 249 -2.73 -39.50 -11.71
CA THR A 249 -1.84 -39.59 -10.55
C THR A 249 -2.63 -39.76 -9.26
N LEU A 250 -3.71 -38.98 -9.07
CA LEU A 250 -4.59 -39.10 -7.91
C LEU A 250 -5.25 -40.48 -7.86
N LYS A 251 -5.73 -41.02 -8.99
CA LYS A 251 -6.30 -42.38 -9.05
C LYS A 251 -5.31 -43.45 -8.60
N ARG A 252 -4.06 -43.35 -9.06
CA ARG A 252 -2.98 -44.26 -8.63
C ARG A 252 -2.66 -44.12 -7.14
N LEU A 253 -2.62 -42.90 -6.62
CA LEU A 253 -2.39 -42.66 -5.19
C LEU A 253 -3.56 -43.18 -4.34
N LEU A 254 -4.80 -43.00 -4.76
CA LEU A 254 -5.98 -43.56 -4.07
C LEU A 254 -5.95 -45.09 -4.02
N ALA A 255 -5.50 -45.76 -5.09
CA ALA A 255 -5.33 -47.21 -5.11
C ALA A 255 -4.23 -47.70 -4.16
N LEU A 256 -3.14 -46.94 -4.01
CA LEU A 256 -2.02 -47.29 -3.11
C LEU A 256 -2.35 -47.02 -1.63
N PHE A 257 -3.13 -45.98 -1.35
CA PHE A 257 -3.51 -45.58 0.00
C PHE A 257 -4.93 -46.07 0.33
N GLY A 258 -5.03 -47.22 1.01
CA GLY A 258 -6.30 -47.81 1.48
C GLY A 258 -7.13 -46.94 2.45
N LYS A 259 -8.18 -47.50 3.06
CA LYS A 259 -9.24 -46.74 3.77
C LYS A 259 -8.88 -46.13 5.15
N ALA A 260 -7.68 -46.34 5.70
CA ALA A 260 -7.50 -46.31 7.17
C ALA A 260 -6.37 -45.43 7.75
N LYS A 261 -5.95 -44.34 7.10
CA LYS A 261 -4.98 -43.39 7.72
C LYS A 261 -5.65 -42.05 8.06
N LYS A 262 -5.56 -41.63 9.34
CA LYS A 262 -6.08 -40.32 9.83
C LYS A 262 -5.61 -39.13 8.98
N ASN A 263 -4.40 -39.21 8.41
CA ASN A 263 -3.80 -38.15 7.58
C ASN A 263 -3.67 -38.55 6.09
N LYS A 264 -4.52 -39.48 5.61
CA LYS A 264 -4.46 -39.98 4.21
C LYS A 264 -4.39 -38.85 3.19
N TRP A 265 -5.25 -37.83 3.34
CA TRP A 265 -5.39 -36.76 2.37
C TRP A 265 -4.22 -35.77 2.36
N GLU A 266 -3.60 -35.51 3.51
CA GLU A 266 -2.40 -34.66 3.59
C GLU A 266 -1.24 -35.31 2.83
N ILE A 267 -1.01 -36.61 3.04
CA ILE A 267 0.06 -37.36 2.37
C ILE A 267 -0.19 -37.49 0.86
N ILE A 268 -1.44 -37.74 0.46
CA ILE A 268 -1.81 -37.79 -0.97
C ILE A 268 -1.61 -36.43 -1.61
N THR A 269 -1.99 -35.35 -0.93
CA THR A 269 -1.83 -33.97 -1.44
C THR A 269 -0.36 -33.65 -1.63
N GLU A 270 0.49 -33.92 -0.64
CA GLU A 270 1.93 -33.67 -0.73
C GLU A 270 2.58 -34.43 -1.91
N LYS A 271 2.24 -35.72 -2.06
CA LYS A 271 2.75 -36.56 -3.18
C LYS A 271 2.20 -36.12 -4.53
N LEU A 272 0.92 -35.75 -4.61
CA LEU A 272 0.29 -35.26 -5.84
C LEU A 272 0.94 -33.95 -6.29
N VAL A 273 1.12 -32.99 -5.37
CA VAL A 273 1.79 -31.71 -5.63
C VAL A 273 3.25 -31.95 -6.03
N GLY A 274 3.95 -32.88 -5.38
CA GLY A 274 5.34 -33.22 -5.72
C GLY A 274 5.50 -33.78 -7.14
N ILE A 275 4.55 -34.60 -7.62
CA ILE A 275 4.60 -35.21 -8.96
C ILE A 275 4.12 -34.25 -10.05
N THR A 276 2.99 -33.59 -9.81
CA THR A 276 2.33 -32.75 -10.82
C THR A 276 2.89 -31.33 -10.85
N LYS A 277 3.59 -30.90 -9.79
CA LYS A 277 4.05 -29.53 -9.55
C LYS A 277 2.92 -28.48 -9.53
N VAL A 278 1.66 -28.91 -9.48
CA VAL A 278 0.48 -28.04 -9.35
C VAL A 278 0.11 -27.95 -7.88
N LYS A 279 0.02 -26.73 -7.32
CA LYS A 279 -0.43 -26.52 -5.93
C LYS A 279 -1.94 -26.77 -5.83
N ARG A 280 -2.34 -27.69 -4.94
CA ARG A 280 -3.72 -27.97 -4.58
C ARG A 280 -3.86 -28.01 -3.06
N SER A 281 -4.98 -27.56 -2.54
CA SER A 281 -5.31 -27.68 -1.12
C SER A 281 -5.75 -29.10 -0.78
N THR A 282 -5.55 -29.52 0.47
CA THR A 282 -5.97 -30.85 0.94
C THR A 282 -7.49 -31.06 0.80
N LYS A 283 -8.26 -29.98 0.93
CA LYS A 283 -9.72 -29.99 0.76
C LYS A 283 -10.11 -30.31 -0.69
N GLU A 284 -9.48 -29.66 -1.67
CA GLU A 284 -9.74 -29.91 -3.10
C GLU A 284 -9.39 -31.36 -3.49
N VAL A 285 -8.25 -31.88 -3.01
CA VAL A 285 -7.82 -33.25 -3.30
C VAL A 285 -8.76 -34.28 -2.69
N MET A 286 -9.26 -34.01 -1.48
CA MET A 286 -10.25 -34.86 -0.81
C MET A 286 -11.58 -34.88 -1.57
N GLU A 287 -12.13 -33.72 -1.91
CA GLU A 287 -13.39 -33.61 -2.66
C GLU A 287 -13.30 -34.33 -4.01
N LYS A 288 -12.19 -34.13 -4.74
CA LYS A 288 -11.99 -34.82 -6.01
C LYS A 288 -11.82 -36.32 -5.85
N GLY A 289 -11.05 -36.76 -4.85
CA GLY A 289 -10.84 -38.18 -4.59
C GLY A 289 -12.15 -38.90 -4.25
N LEU A 290 -13.01 -38.27 -3.45
CA LEU A 290 -14.35 -38.77 -3.14
C LEU A 290 -15.27 -38.80 -4.37
N GLU A 291 -15.17 -37.82 -5.28
CA GLU A 291 -15.88 -37.87 -6.57
C GLU A 291 -15.42 -39.06 -7.43
N MET A 292 -14.12 -39.36 -7.42
CA MET A 292 -13.53 -40.45 -8.20
C MET A 292 -13.75 -41.84 -7.61
N GLU A 293 -14.00 -41.97 -6.30
CA GLU A 293 -14.42 -43.22 -5.66
C GLU A 293 -15.92 -43.51 -5.85
N LYS A 294 -16.73 -42.49 -6.17
CA LYS A 294 -18.18 -42.59 -6.45
C LYS A 294 -18.50 -42.97 -7.91
N LYS A 295 -17.54 -42.83 -8.83
CA LYS A 295 -17.65 -43.18 -10.26
C LYS A 295 -17.00 -44.52 -10.53
#